data_AF-A0A5B8YRQ9-F1
#
_entry.id   AF-A0A5B8YRQ9-F1
#
_cell.length_a   1.000
_cell.length_b   1.000
_cell.length_c   1.000
_cell.angle_alpha   90.00
_cell.angle_beta   90.00
_cell.angle_gamma   90.00
#
_symmetry.space_group_name_H-M   'P 1'
#
loop_
_entity.id
_entity.type
_entity.pdbx_description
1 polymer ?
#
loop_
_entity_poly.entity_id
_entity_poly.type
_entity_poly.pdbx_seq_one_letter_code
_entity_poly.pdbx_strand_id
1 'polypeptide(L)' 'MPILINTLLVTISLLLSVAFYTILERKLLGYIQIRKGPNKTSFMGILQPFS' A
#
# COMPACT_ATOMS: atom_id res chain seq x y z
N MET A 1 14.46 9.51 -25.05
CA MET A 1 13.62 8.28 -24.95
C MET A 1 13.86 7.44 -23.70
N PRO A 2 15.08 7.28 -23.12
CA PRO A 2 15.22 6.54 -21.85
C PRO A 2 14.67 7.31 -20.64
N ILE A 3 14.73 8.66 -20.67
CA ILE A 3 14.23 9.49 -19.57
C ILE A 3 12.74 9.27 -19.31
N LEU A 4 11.92 9.16 -20.37
CA LEU A 4 10.48 8.97 -20.25
C LEU A 4 10.14 7.63 -19.60
N ILE A 5 10.83 6.56 -20.04
CA ILE A 5 10.68 5.21 -19.49
C ILE A 5 11.10 5.18 -18.02
N ASN A 6 12.24 5.79 -17.69
CA ASN A 6 12.71 5.88 -16.31
C ASN A 6 11.75 6.68 -15.42
N THR A 7 11.23 7.82 -15.89
CA THR A 7 10.25 8.60 -15.12
C THR A 7 8.95 7.82 -14.90
N LEU A 8 8.48 7.06 -15.89
CA LEU A 8 7.30 6.20 -15.76
C LEU A 8 7.52 5.07 -14.76
N LEU A 9 8.70 4.43 -14.81
CA LEU A 9 9.03 3.35 -13.88
C LEU A 9 9.11 3.85 -12.43
N VAL A 10 9.74 5.03 -12.24
CA VAL A 10 9.86 5.68 -10.93
C VAL A 10 8.50 6.10 -10.39
N THR A 11 7.61 6.67 -11.21
CA THR A 11 6.28 7.04 -10.72
C THR A 11 5.48 5.80 -10.32
N ILE A 12 5.44 4.74 -11.14
CA ILE A 12 4.70 3.51 -10.81
C ILE A 12 5.21 2.88 -9.51
N SER A 13 6.52 2.76 -9.33
CA SER A 13 7.11 2.20 -8.11
C SER A 13 6.81 3.05 -6.87
N LEU A 14 6.79 4.37 -7.01
CA LEU A 14 6.45 5.29 -5.91
C LEU A 14 4.97 5.16 -5.51
N LEU A 15 4.05 5.07 -6.47
CA LEU A 15 2.63 4.84 -6.19
C LEU A 15 2.40 3.51 -5.45
N LEU A 16 3.05 2.43 -5.89
CA LEU A 16 2.98 1.14 -5.21
C LEU A 16 3.50 1.23 -3.76
N SER A 17 4.66 1.88 -3.57
CA SER A 17 5.26 2.04 -2.24
C SER A 17 4.34 2.76 -1.27
N VAL A 18 3.76 3.90 -1.69
CA VAL A 18 2.82 4.67 -0.87
C VAL A 18 1.57 3.85 -0.56
N ALA A 19 1.04 3.11 -1.53
CA ALA A 19 -0.15 2.31 -1.34
C ALA A 19 0.05 1.20 -0.28
N PHE A 20 1.19 0.51 -0.28
CA PHE A 20 1.51 -0.46 0.78
C PHE A 20 1.83 0.19 2.13
N TYR A 21 2.47 1.37 2.12
CA TYR A 21 2.77 2.11 3.34
C TYR A 21 1.50 2.47 4.12
N THR A 22 0.43 2.89 3.44
CA THR A 22 -0.85 3.21 4.09
C THR A 22 -1.51 2.01 4.79
N ILE A 23 -1.35 0.79 4.25
CA ILE A 23 -1.88 -0.43 4.88
C ILE A 23 -1.10 -0.77 6.14
N LEU A 24 0.22 -0.62 6.08
CA LEU A 24 1.09 -0.83 7.24
C LEU A 24 0.67 0.12 8.37
N GLU A 25 0.47 1.40 8.08
CA GLU A 25 0.01 2.38 9.07
C GLU A 25 -1.34 1.98 9.69
N ARG A 26 -2.33 1.60 8.88
CA ARG A 26 -3.65 1.16 9.37
C ARG A 26 -3.59 -0.13 10.18
N LYS A 27 -2.67 -1.04 9.85
CA LYS A 27 -2.41 -2.26 10.65
C LYS A 27 -1.73 -1.90 11.97
N LEU A 28 -0.71 -1.05 11.95
CA LEU A 28 0.03 -0.60 13.14
C LEU A 28 -0.87 0.16 14.13
N LEU A 29 -1.69 1.09 13.66
CA LEU A 29 -2.71 1.77 14.48
C LEU A 29 -3.75 0.80 15.02
N GLY A 30 -4.15 -0.21 14.24
CA GLY A 30 -5.02 -1.28 14.71
C GLY A 30 -4.38 -2.07 15.86
N TYR A 31 -3.12 -2.48 15.70
CA TYR A 31 -2.37 -3.20 16.73
C TYR A 31 -2.23 -2.39 18.02
N ILE A 32 -1.96 -1.08 17.94
CA ILE A 32 -1.90 -0.17 19.10
C ILE A 32 -3.26 -0.08 19.80
N GLN A 33 -4.35 -0.03 19.04
CA GLN A 33 -5.71 0.16 19.55
C GLN A 33 -6.43 -1.17 19.89
N ILE A 34 -5.72 -2.32 19.90
CA ILE A 34 -6.28 -3.66 20.16
C ILE A 34 -7.50 -3.94 19.25
N ARG A 35 -7.46 -3.43 18.01
CA ARG A 35 -8.45 -3.74 16.97
C ARG A 35 -7.76 -4.29 15.75
N LYS A 36 -8.39 -5.24 15.06
CA LYS A 36 -7.83 -5.71 13.80
C LYS A 36 -7.92 -4.57 12.78
N GLY A 37 -6.78 -4.24 12.19
CA GLY A 37 -6.71 -3.38 11.01
C GLY A 37 -7.44 -4.00 9.81
N PRO A 38 -7.35 -3.40 8.63
CA PRO A 38 -8.05 -3.90 7.44
C PRO A 38 -7.74 -5.38 7.18
N ASN A 39 -8.78 -6.23 7.21
CA ASN A 39 -8.65 -7.69 7.06
C ASN A 39 -9.72 -8.33 6.13
N LYS A 40 -10.63 -7.52 5.55
CA LYS A 40 -11.82 -8.02 4.82
C LYS A 40 -11.68 -8.02 3.30
N THR A 41 -10.86 -7.15 2.73
CA THR A 41 -10.78 -6.88 1.28
C THR A 41 -9.95 -7.92 0.50
N SER A 42 -9.20 -8.82 1.16
CA SER A 42 -8.49 -9.98 0.56
C SER A 42 -7.85 -10.88 1.63
N PHE A 43 -7.04 -11.88 1.22
CA PHE A 43 -6.06 -12.55 2.10
C PHE A 43 -5.27 -11.50 2.91
N MET A 44 -5.59 -11.39 4.21
CA MET A 44 -4.98 -10.48 5.18
C MET A 44 -5.00 -8.97 4.80
N GLY A 45 -5.93 -8.53 3.96
CA GLY A 45 -6.06 -7.12 3.55
C GLY A 45 -4.95 -6.59 2.61
N ILE A 46 -4.22 -7.47 1.93
CA ILE A 46 -3.14 -7.11 0.99
C ILE A 46 -3.67 -6.39 -0.28
N LEU A 47 -4.89 -6.69 -0.74
CA LEU A 47 -5.52 -6.01 -1.89
C LEU A 47 -6.30 -4.75 -1.49
N GLN A 48 -6.24 -4.34 -0.22
CA GLN A 48 -6.76 -3.05 0.24
C GLN A 48 -6.25 -1.80 -0.52
N PRO A 49 -5.05 -1.74 -1.14
CA PRO A 49 -4.59 -0.55 -1.85
C PRO A 49 -5.13 -0.49 -3.29
N PHE A 50 -5.74 -1.58 -3.78
CA PHE A 50 -6.28 -1.72 -5.12
C PHE A 50 -7.81 -1.60 -5.16
N SER A 51 -8.49 -1.53 -4.01
CA SER A 51 -9.93 -1.26 -3.89
C SER A 51 -10.18 0.18 -3.46
#